data_AF-A0A6L7MIP0-F1
#
_entry.id   AF-A0A6L7MIP0-F1
#
_cell.length_a   1.000
_cell.length_b   1.000
_cell.length_c   1.000
_cell.angle_alpha   90.00
_cell.angle_beta   90.00
_cell.angle_gamma   90.00
#
_symmetry.space_group_name_H-M   'P 1'
#
loop_
_entity.id
_entity.type
_entity.pdbx_description
1 polymer ?
#
loop_
_entity_poly.entity_id
_entity_poly.type
_entity_poly.pdbx_seq_one_letter_code
_entity_poly.pdbx_strand_id
1 'polypeptide(L)'
;MEAVELDRSGQPPRLVIGPSIEPLISEYLSWYSGVSTPHHAYLLEDSSDGRLFLNYLNVAFENFPYSPINCDLLAAHREHIRGGLHKYESNGRVLPKYTWLAAYHDYICRMSADAYSTQYYEEADAFDMAVEVEARKALDYLVCSEEQRPFRLLSADRLPPLSTIVSDARGEKS
;
A
#
# COMPACT_ATOMS: atom_id res chain seq x y z
N MET A 1 -25.09 -1.73 12.46
CA MET A 1 -24.58 -2.62 13.54
C MET A 1 -23.41 -3.49 13.05
N GLU A 2 -23.27 -3.74 11.75
CA GLU A 2 -22.16 -4.52 11.16
C GLU A 2 -20.76 -3.87 11.28
N ALA A 3 -20.65 -2.53 11.18
CA ALA A 3 -19.34 -1.87 11.20
C ALA A 3 -18.56 -2.06 12.52
N VAL A 4 -19.26 -2.14 13.66
CA VAL A 4 -18.66 -2.34 14.99
C VAL A 4 -18.25 -3.81 15.22
N GLU A 5 -18.99 -4.76 14.64
CA GLU A 5 -18.65 -6.18 14.67
C GLU A 5 -17.45 -6.50 13.77
N LEU A 6 -17.36 -5.86 12.59
CA LEU A 6 -16.16 -5.95 11.74
C LEU A 6 -14.92 -5.43 12.48
N ASP A 7 -15.07 -4.37 13.26
CA ASP A 7 -13.97 -3.83 14.06
C ASP A 7 -13.54 -4.75 15.23
N ARG A 8 -14.38 -5.72 15.62
CA ARG A 8 -14.04 -6.75 16.62
C ARG A 8 -13.46 -8.05 16.02
N SER A 9 -13.52 -8.20 14.70
CA SER A 9 -13.20 -9.45 14.01
C SER A 9 -11.70 -9.73 13.82
N GLY A 10 -10.81 -8.79 14.18
CA GLY A 10 -9.36 -8.95 13.99
C GLY A 10 -8.86 -8.74 12.57
N GLN A 11 -9.76 -8.39 11.64
CA GLN A 11 -9.41 -8.17 10.24
C GLN A 11 -8.52 -6.93 10.05
N PRO A 12 -7.59 -6.95 9.08
CA PRO A 12 -6.79 -5.80 8.72
C PRO A 12 -7.64 -4.55 8.43
N PRO A 13 -7.26 -3.37 8.94
CA PRO A 13 -7.98 -2.12 8.69
C PRO A 13 -7.61 -1.56 7.30
N ARG A 14 -8.24 -2.11 6.26
CA ARG A 14 -8.05 -1.70 4.85
C ARG A 14 -9.36 -1.59 4.08
N LEU A 15 -9.38 -0.72 3.09
CA LEU A 15 -10.50 -0.58 2.15
C LEU A 15 -10.21 -1.44 0.91
N VAL A 16 -10.85 -2.62 0.86
CA VAL A 16 -10.66 -3.60 -0.21
C VAL A 16 -11.47 -3.22 -1.44
N ILE A 17 -10.88 -3.40 -2.63
CA ILE A 17 -11.58 -3.22 -3.91
C ILE A 17 -12.50 -4.40 -4.16
N GLY A 18 -13.74 -4.11 -4.59
CA GLY A 18 -14.71 -5.15 -4.91
C GLY A 18 -14.30 -5.94 -6.16
N PRO A 19 -14.50 -7.27 -6.20
CA PRO A 19 -14.12 -8.11 -7.36
C PRO A 19 -14.73 -7.65 -8.69
N SER A 20 -15.89 -7.00 -8.66
CA SER A 20 -16.56 -6.48 -9.85
C SER A 20 -15.81 -5.32 -10.53
N ILE A 21 -14.88 -4.67 -9.82
CA ILE A 21 -14.11 -3.53 -10.33
C ILE A 21 -12.71 -3.95 -10.79
N GLU A 22 -12.20 -5.11 -10.35
CA GLU A 22 -10.86 -5.59 -10.71
C GLU A 22 -10.64 -5.71 -12.23
N PRO A 23 -11.59 -6.21 -13.05
CA PRO A 23 -11.39 -6.28 -14.50
C PRO A 23 -11.32 -4.91 -15.17
N LEU A 24 -12.03 -3.92 -14.61
CA LEU A 24 -11.95 -2.54 -15.09
C LEU A 24 -10.57 -1.94 -14.76
N ILE A 25 -10.05 -2.17 -13.55
CA ILE A 25 -8.69 -1.77 -13.18
C ILE A 25 -7.66 -2.45 -14.09
N SER A 26 -7.84 -3.74 -14.40
CA SER A 26 -6.99 -4.47 -15.33
C SER A 26 -6.94 -3.82 -16.71
N GLU A 27 -8.09 -3.43 -17.25
CA GLU A 27 -8.19 -2.75 -18.54
C GLU A 27 -7.46 -1.41 -18.51
N TYR A 28 -7.69 -0.58 -17.49
CA TYR A 28 -6.98 0.69 -17.33
C TYR A 28 -5.48 0.51 -17.25
N LEU A 29 -4.99 -0.47 -16.49
CA LEU A 29 -3.56 -0.75 -16.40
C LEU A 29 -2.95 -1.21 -17.73
N SER A 30 -3.71 -1.94 -18.56
CA SER A 30 -3.23 -2.39 -19.87
C SER A 30 -2.89 -1.23 -20.81
N TRP A 31 -3.55 -0.07 -20.65
CA TRP A 31 -3.27 1.12 -21.45
C TRP A 31 -1.91 1.75 -21.16
N TYR A 32 -1.33 1.46 -19.99
CA TYR A 32 -0.03 1.98 -19.60
C TYR A 32 1.14 1.08 -20.00
N SER A 33 0.91 0.01 -20.78
CA SER A 33 1.96 -0.82 -21.41
C SER A 33 3.13 -1.25 -20.51
N GLY A 34 2.88 -1.44 -19.21
CA GLY A 34 3.91 -1.83 -18.23
C GLY A 34 4.76 -0.70 -17.65
N VAL A 35 4.43 0.56 -17.96
CA VAL A 35 5.03 1.76 -17.36
C VAL A 35 4.42 2.01 -15.97
N SER A 36 5.17 2.67 -15.08
CA SER A 36 4.67 3.11 -13.77
C SER A 36 3.35 3.86 -13.94
N THR A 37 2.27 3.35 -13.35
CA THR A 37 0.94 3.95 -13.46
C THR A 37 0.68 4.83 -12.25
N PRO A 38 -0.11 5.92 -12.37
CA PRO A 38 -0.56 6.68 -11.21
C PRO A 38 -1.26 5.79 -10.17
N HIS A 39 -1.85 4.67 -10.61
CA HIS A 39 -2.52 3.70 -9.75
C HIS A 39 -1.57 2.96 -8.79
N HIS A 40 -0.28 2.83 -9.11
CA HIS A 40 0.71 2.23 -8.19
C HIS A 40 0.85 3.03 -6.89
N ALA A 41 0.51 4.33 -6.92
CA ALA A 41 0.49 5.16 -5.73
C ALA A 41 -0.75 4.89 -4.86
N TYR A 42 -1.87 4.44 -5.45
CA TYR A 42 -3.17 4.39 -4.78
C TYR A 42 -3.69 2.98 -4.50
N LEU A 43 -3.17 1.94 -5.15
CA LEU A 43 -3.60 0.56 -4.97
C LEU A 43 -2.42 -0.36 -4.67
N LEU A 44 -2.62 -1.26 -3.72
CA LEU A 44 -1.68 -2.32 -3.37
C LEU A 44 -2.39 -3.66 -3.31
N GLU A 45 -1.63 -4.73 -3.55
CA GLU A 45 -2.05 -6.10 -3.30
C GLU A 45 -1.49 -6.55 -1.94
N ASP A 46 -2.34 -7.11 -1.09
CA ASP A 46 -1.91 -7.83 0.11
C ASP A 46 -1.56 -9.27 -0.27
N SER A 47 -0.29 -9.65 -0.14
CA SER A 47 0.19 -10.98 -0.53
C SER A 47 -0.35 -12.11 0.34
N SER A 48 -0.91 -11.79 1.52
CA SER A 48 -1.47 -12.81 2.42
C SER A 48 -2.81 -13.37 1.93
N ASP A 49 -3.57 -12.57 1.19
CA ASP A 49 -4.90 -12.97 0.69
C ASP A 49 -5.18 -12.59 -0.78
N GLY A 50 -4.22 -11.97 -1.46
CA GLY A 50 -4.29 -11.57 -2.86
C GLY A 50 -5.24 -10.40 -3.14
N ARG A 51 -5.79 -9.75 -2.10
CA ARG A 51 -6.81 -8.72 -2.29
C ARG A 51 -6.19 -7.35 -2.57
N LEU A 52 -6.77 -6.65 -3.53
CA LEU A 52 -6.45 -5.24 -3.78
C LEU A 52 -7.06 -4.34 -2.70
N PHE A 53 -6.32 -3.34 -2.26
CA PHE A 53 -6.80 -2.34 -1.31
C PHE A 53 -6.22 -0.96 -1.58
N LEU A 54 -6.90 0.07 -1.05
CA LEU A 54 -6.47 1.46 -1.16
C LEU A 54 -5.20 1.71 -0.33
N ASN A 55 -4.17 2.24 -0.97
CA ASN A 55 -2.96 2.74 -0.34
C ASN A 55 -3.20 4.10 0.32
N TYR A 56 -3.94 4.12 1.42
CA TYR A 56 -4.36 5.36 2.07
C TYR A 56 -3.20 6.16 2.70
N LEU A 57 -2.09 5.50 3.08
CA LEU A 57 -0.94 6.18 3.66
C LEU A 57 -0.10 6.94 2.63
N ASN A 58 -0.35 6.71 1.33
CA ASN A 58 0.30 7.46 0.25
C ASN A 58 0.05 8.99 0.34
N VAL A 59 -1.00 9.41 1.04
CA VAL A 59 -1.27 10.84 1.31
C VAL A 59 -0.11 11.53 2.03
N ALA A 60 0.71 10.80 2.79
CA ALA A 60 1.91 11.38 3.43
C ALA A 60 2.98 11.81 2.41
N PHE A 61 2.90 11.30 1.19
CA PHE A 61 3.83 11.53 0.09
C PHE A 61 3.16 12.28 -1.07
N GLU A 62 1.94 12.79 -0.86
CA GLU A 62 1.19 13.48 -1.90
C GLU A 62 1.97 14.72 -2.37
N ASN A 63 2.12 14.86 -3.70
CA ASN A 63 2.91 15.90 -4.36
C ASN A 63 4.43 15.85 -4.11
N PHE A 64 4.97 14.86 -3.42
CA PHE A 64 6.42 14.63 -3.39
C PHE A 64 6.92 14.26 -4.82
N PRO A 65 8.07 14.80 -5.32
CA PRO A 65 9.07 15.62 -4.64
C PRO A 65 8.83 17.14 -4.64
N TYR A 66 7.71 17.61 -5.19
CA TYR A 66 7.39 19.05 -5.25
C TYR A 66 6.93 19.64 -3.91
N SER A 67 6.63 18.79 -2.93
CA SER A 67 6.33 19.16 -1.54
C SER A 67 7.01 18.18 -0.59
N PRO A 68 7.45 18.62 0.60
CA PRO A 68 8.05 17.71 1.59
C PRO A 68 7.10 16.60 2.04
N ILE A 69 7.67 15.47 2.45
CA ILE A 69 6.91 14.36 3.04
C ILE A 69 6.27 14.83 4.35
N ASN A 70 5.00 14.48 4.55
CA ASN A 70 4.28 14.76 5.79
C ASN A 70 4.75 13.81 6.90
N CYS A 71 5.91 14.14 7.47
CA CYS A 71 6.55 13.40 8.54
C CYS A 71 5.71 13.37 9.82
N ASP A 72 4.91 14.40 10.10
CA ASP A 72 4.03 14.44 11.27
C ASP A 72 2.93 13.37 11.18
N LEU A 73 2.39 13.14 9.98
CA LEU A 73 1.42 12.06 9.73
C LEU A 73 2.07 10.69 9.95
N LEU A 74 3.28 10.46 9.41
CA LEU A 74 4.02 9.22 9.62
C LEU A 74 4.31 8.99 11.11
N ALA A 75 4.77 10.02 11.83
CA ALA A 75 5.02 9.97 13.26
C ALA A 75 3.75 9.59 14.04
N ALA A 76 2.63 10.28 13.78
CA ALA A 76 1.37 10.02 14.45
C ALA A 76 0.85 8.60 14.18
N HIS A 77 0.95 8.13 12.94
CA HIS A 77 0.54 6.78 12.57
C HIS A 77 1.39 5.72 13.27
N ARG A 78 2.72 5.89 13.27
CA ARG A 78 3.69 5.00 13.94
C ARG A 78 3.39 4.88 15.44
N GLU A 79 3.19 6.01 16.12
CA GLU A 79 2.92 6.00 17.56
C GLU A 79 1.56 5.38 17.89
N HIS A 80 0.55 5.56 17.04
CA HIS A 80 -0.72 4.85 17.17
C HIS A 80 -0.55 3.33 17.07
N ILE A 81 0.24 2.87 16.10
CA ILE A 81 0.53 1.44 15.89
C ILE A 81 1.27 0.88 17.11
N ARG A 82 2.33 1.54 17.57
CA ARG A 82 3.11 1.12 18.74
C ARG A 82 2.27 1.04 20.00
N GLY A 83 1.43 2.05 20.25
CA GLY A 83 0.48 2.05 21.36
C GLY A 83 -0.48 0.85 21.29
N GLY A 84 -0.96 0.51 20.09
CA GLY A 84 -1.81 -0.65 19.87
C GLY A 84 -1.11 -1.99 20.05
N LEU A 85 0.10 -2.16 19.48
CA LEU A 85 0.92 -3.36 19.65
C LEU A 85 1.17 -3.65 21.13
N HIS A 86 1.56 -2.63 21.90
CA HIS A 86 1.78 -2.77 23.34
C HIS A 86 0.48 -3.06 24.10
N LYS A 87 -0.57 -2.27 23.87
CA LYS A 87 -1.85 -2.40 24.58
C LYS A 87 -2.52 -3.77 24.37
N TYR A 88 -2.36 -4.37 23.19
CA TYR A 88 -3.07 -5.59 22.79
C TYR A 88 -2.13 -6.79 22.64
N GLU A 89 -0.92 -6.76 23.21
CA GLU A 89 0.09 -7.83 23.08
C GLU A 89 -0.40 -9.23 23.49
N SER A 90 -1.32 -9.31 24.45
CA SER A 90 -1.93 -10.56 24.93
C SER A 90 -3.27 -10.89 24.25
N ASN A 91 -3.78 -10.01 23.39
CA ASN A 91 -5.06 -10.19 22.71
C ASN A 91 -4.84 -10.72 21.29
N GLY A 92 -4.84 -12.05 21.15
CA GLY A 92 -4.64 -12.72 19.86
C GLY A 92 -5.68 -12.41 18.77
N ARG A 93 -6.80 -11.74 19.11
CA ARG A 93 -7.79 -11.29 18.11
C ARG A 93 -7.48 -9.89 17.58
N VAL A 94 -6.91 -9.01 18.40
CA VAL A 94 -6.67 -7.60 18.04
C VAL A 94 -5.23 -7.37 17.62
N LEU A 95 -4.27 -8.08 18.22
CA LEU A 95 -2.85 -7.98 17.89
C LEU A 95 -2.57 -8.13 16.37
N PRO A 96 -3.16 -9.08 15.64
CA PRO A 96 -2.90 -9.22 14.20
C PRO A 96 -3.20 -7.96 13.38
N LYS A 97 -4.17 -7.14 13.82
CA LYS A 97 -4.48 -5.85 13.17
C LYS A 97 -3.31 -4.89 13.24
N TYR A 98 -2.73 -4.76 14.42
CA TYR A 98 -1.60 -3.85 14.65
C TYR A 98 -0.30 -4.40 14.06
N THR A 99 -0.14 -5.72 14.02
CA THR A 99 0.95 -6.36 13.27
C THR A 99 0.84 -6.07 11.77
N TRP A 100 -0.35 -6.19 11.19
CA TRP A 100 -0.58 -5.83 9.79
C TRP A 100 -0.31 -4.35 9.52
N LEU A 101 -0.80 -3.46 10.40
CA LEU A 101 -0.56 -2.02 10.29
C LEU A 101 0.93 -1.67 10.36
N ALA A 102 1.69 -2.32 11.24
CA ALA A 102 3.13 -2.13 11.34
C ALA A 102 3.84 -2.51 10.03
N ALA A 103 3.51 -3.68 9.48
CA ALA A 103 4.06 -4.12 8.20
C ALA A 103 3.68 -3.16 7.06
N TYR A 104 2.43 -2.68 7.03
CA TYR A 104 1.95 -1.75 6.01
C TYR A 104 2.65 -0.40 6.11
N HIS A 105 2.75 0.16 7.31
CA HIS A 105 3.47 1.39 7.58
C HIS A 105 4.92 1.31 7.09
N ASP A 106 5.62 0.24 7.48
CA ASP A 106 7.03 0.06 7.16
C ASP A 106 7.25 -0.17 5.66
N TYR A 107 6.36 -0.91 5.01
CA TYR A 107 6.38 -1.09 3.56
C TYR A 107 6.29 0.24 2.82
N ILE A 108 5.36 1.12 3.21
CA ILE A 108 5.20 2.43 2.56
C ILE A 108 6.42 3.32 2.77
N CYS A 109 6.97 3.36 3.99
CA CYS A 109 8.16 4.14 4.29
C CYS A 109 9.37 3.68 3.46
N ARG A 110 9.58 2.36 3.34
CA ARG A 110 10.66 1.77 2.53
C ARG A 110 10.43 1.98 1.05
N MET A 111 9.22 1.73 0.56
CA MET A 111 8.84 1.92 -0.84
C MET A 111 9.11 3.36 -1.28
N SER A 112 8.79 4.35 -0.45
CA SER A 112 9.11 5.74 -0.75
C SER A 112 10.62 6.00 -0.79
N ALA A 113 11.38 5.54 0.21
CA ALA A 113 12.84 5.71 0.19
C ALA A 113 13.50 5.03 -1.02
N ASP A 114 13.05 3.82 -1.39
CA ASP A 114 13.57 3.06 -2.52
C ASP A 114 13.23 3.74 -3.86
N ALA A 115 12.04 4.32 -4.00
CA ALA A 115 11.57 4.94 -5.25
C ALA A 115 12.39 6.16 -5.69
N TYR A 116 13.10 6.81 -4.76
CA TYR A 116 13.92 8.00 -5.02
C TYR A 116 15.41 7.76 -4.75
N SER A 117 15.83 6.50 -4.62
CA SER A 117 17.24 6.15 -4.44
C SER A 117 18.03 6.52 -5.69
N THR A 118 19.08 7.34 -5.53
CA THR A 118 19.92 7.74 -6.65
C THR A 118 20.88 6.64 -7.10
N GLN A 119 20.87 5.47 -6.44
CA GLN A 119 21.76 4.34 -6.78
C GLN A 119 21.60 3.81 -8.21
N TYR A 120 20.51 4.20 -8.89
CA TYR A 120 20.19 3.81 -10.25
C TYR A 120 20.48 4.90 -11.30
N TYR A 121 20.98 6.07 -10.88
CA TYR A 121 21.33 7.18 -11.77
C TYR A 121 22.83 7.18 -12.02
N GLU A 122 23.22 7.15 -13.30
CA GLU A 122 24.63 7.27 -13.70
C GLU A 122 25.20 8.65 -13.35
N GLU A 123 24.35 9.69 -13.39
CA GLU A 123 24.67 11.08 -13.02
C GLU A 123 23.49 11.69 -12.25
N ALA A 124 23.52 11.64 -10.91
CA ALA A 124 22.55 12.32 -10.07
C ALA A 124 22.96 13.78 -9.85
N ASP A 125 22.01 14.71 -10.00
CA ASP A 125 22.27 16.13 -9.73
C ASP A 125 21.96 16.52 -8.27
N ALA A 126 22.20 17.79 -7.93
CA ALA A 126 21.97 18.29 -6.57
C ALA A 126 20.48 18.23 -6.15
N PHE A 127 19.55 18.30 -7.10
CA PHE A 127 18.13 18.16 -6.85
C PHE A 127 17.79 16.70 -6.56
N ASP A 128 18.28 15.74 -7.36
CA ASP A 128 18.08 14.31 -7.13
C ASP A 128 18.60 13.87 -5.75
N MET A 129 19.79 14.34 -5.37
CA MET A 129 20.35 14.06 -4.04
C MET A 129 19.48 14.65 -2.91
N ALA A 130 18.95 15.85 -3.09
CA ALA A 130 18.07 16.47 -2.09
C ALA A 130 16.75 15.69 -1.95
N VAL A 131 16.21 15.21 -3.07
CA VAL A 131 15.02 14.36 -3.11
C VAL A 131 15.27 13.02 -2.40
N GLU A 132 16.40 12.35 -2.66
CA GLU A 132 16.74 11.12 -1.92
C GLU A 132 16.84 11.39 -0.41
N VAL A 133 17.56 12.45 -0.01
CA VAL A 133 17.72 12.80 1.41
C VAL A 133 16.37 13.03 2.08
N GLU A 134 15.44 13.73 1.41
CA GLU A 134 14.09 13.94 1.92
C GLU A 134 13.31 12.61 2.00
N ALA A 135 13.35 11.79 0.95
CA ALA A 135 12.67 10.49 0.89
C ALA A 135 13.13 9.54 2.01
N ARG A 136 14.44 9.53 2.30
CA ARG A 136 15.03 8.70 3.35
C ARG A 136 14.55 9.03 4.76
N LYS A 137 14.03 10.24 5.00
CA LYS A 137 13.42 10.58 6.31
C LYS A 137 12.27 9.64 6.68
N ALA A 138 11.57 9.07 5.69
CA ALA A 138 10.52 8.08 5.94
C ALA A 138 11.04 6.87 6.76
N LEU A 139 12.32 6.50 6.61
CA LEU A 139 12.93 5.39 7.32
C LEU A 139 13.08 5.62 8.84
N ASP A 140 13.06 6.88 9.30
CA ASP A 140 13.10 7.19 10.73
C ASP A 140 11.78 6.84 11.44
N TYR A 141 10.71 6.65 10.67
CA TYR A 141 9.36 6.37 11.15
C TYR A 141 9.00 4.89 11.16
N LEU A 142 9.93 3.99 10.81
CA LEU A 142 9.68 2.56 10.89
C LEU A 142 9.22 2.14 12.30
N VAL A 143 8.21 1.28 12.33
CA VAL A 143 7.65 0.65 13.52
C VAL A 143 8.54 -0.52 13.93
N CYS A 144 8.89 -1.39 12.98
CA CYS A 144 9.75 -2.55 13.15
C CYS A 144 11.06 -2.40 12.35
N SER A 145 12.19 -2.85 12.91
CA SER A 145 13.48 -2.80 12.22
C SER A 145 13.63 -3.89 11.16
N GLU A 146 12.93 -5.01 11.31
CA GLU A 146 12.96 -6.13 10.37
C GLU A 146 12.12 -5.82 9.12
N GLU A 147 12.67 -6.17 7.96
CA GLU A 147 11.99 -5.95 6.69
C GLU A 147 10.89 -6.99 6.48
N GLN A 148 9.65 -6.49 6.37
CA GLN A 148 8.49 -7.30 6.00
C GLN A 148 7.96 -6.73 4.67
N ARG A 149 7.97 -7.54 3.60
CA ARG A 149 7.38 -7.18 2.30
C ARG A 149 6.11 -7.99 1.99
N PRO A 150 5.04 -7.92 2.81
CA PRO A 150 3.80 -8.62 2.51
C PRO A 150 2.95 -7.90 1.46
N PHE A 151 3.34 -6.71 0.99
CA PHE A 151 2.58 -5.95 0.00
C PHE A 151 3.31 -5.86 -1.33
N ARG A 152 2.55 -5.75 -2.41
CA ARG A 152 3.07 -5.64 -3.77
C ARG A 152 2.41 -4.50 -4.50
N LEU A 153 3.20 -3.89 -5.40
CA LEU A 153 2.65 -3.01 -6.42
C LEU A 153 1.76 -3.81 -7.36
N LEU A 154 0.72 -3.15 -7.84
CA LEU A 154 -0.24 -3.74 -8.76
C LEU A 154 0.41 -4.01 -10.12
N SER A 155 0.06 -5.13 -10.75
CA SER A 155 0.48 -5.46 -12.12
C SER A 155 -0.68 -6.04 -12.93
N ALA A 156 -0.76 -5.67 -14.21
CA ALA A 156 -1.89 -6.00 -15.07
C ALA A 156 -2.04 -7.51 -15.35
N ASP A 157 -0.94 -8.26 -15.32
CA ASP A 157 -0.91 -9.72 -15.52
C ASP A 157 -1.56 -10.51 -14.38
N ARG A 158 -1.82 -9.86 -13.25
CA ARG A 158 -2.41 -10.48 -12.04
C ARG A 158 -3.92 -10.33 -11.95
N LEU A 159 -4.51 -9.46 -12.78
CA LEU A 159 -5.94 -9.17 -12.73
C LEU A 159 -6.70 -9.90 -13.83
N PRO A 160 -7.95 -10.31 -13.56
CA PRO A 160 -8.81 -10.89 -14.59
C PRO A 160 -9.06 -9.87 -15.71
N PRO A 161 -9.02 -10.28 -17.00
CA PRO A 161 -9.33 -9.38 -18.10
C PRO A 161 -10.82 -8.99 -18.10
N LEU A 162 -11.15 -7.83 -18.67
CA LEU A 162 -12.53 -7.32 -18.77
C LEU A 162 -13.49 -8.32 -19.44
N SER A 163 -12.98 -9.13 -20.38
CA SER A 163 -13.75 -10.19 -21.06
C SER A 163 -14.41 -11.18 -20.09
N THR A 164 -13.86 -11.34 -18.88
CA THR A 164 -14.36 -12.25 -17.84
C THR A 164 -15.74 -11.83 -17.30
N ILE A 165 -16.05 -10.52 -17.27
CA ILE A 165 -17.37 -10.01 -16.83
C ILE A 165 -18.45 -10.26 -17.89
N VAL A 166 -18.10 -10.16 -19.18
CA VAL A 166 -19.08 -10.23 -20.28
C VAL A 166 -19.68 -11.63 -20.42
N SER A 167 -18.94 -12.68 -20.04
CA SER A 167 -19.41 -14.07 -20.02
C SER A 167 -20.46 -14.34 -18.93
N ASP A 168 -20.31 -13.77 -17.73
CA ASP A 168 -21.25 -14.00 -16.62
C ASP A 168 -22.58 -13.23 -16.79
N ALA A 169 -22.56 -12.08 -17.47
CA ALA A 169 -23.76 -11.30 -17.74
C ALA A 169 -24.66 -11.91 -18.84
N ARG A 170 -24.16 -12.90 -19.61
CA ARG A 170 -24.90 -13.53 -20.73
C ARG A 170 -25.48 -14.90 -20.42
N GLY A 171 -25.20 -15.48 -19.25
CA GLY A 171 -25.84 -16.74 -18.84
C GLY A 171 -25.62 -17.91 -19.81
N GLU A 172 -24.47 -17.98 -20.48
CA GLU A 172 -24.12 -19.15 -21.30
C GLU A 172 -23.41 -20.17 -20.40
N LYS A 173 -24.20 -21.07 -19.80
CA LYS A 173 -23.68 -22.32 -19.25
C LYS A 173 -23.26 -23.21 -20.42
N SER A 174 -22.00 -23.66 -20.40
CA SER A 174 -21.55 -24.80 -21.22
C SER A 174 -22.18 -26.11 -20.77
#